data_AF-A0A6J6VC49-F1
#
_entry.id   AF-A0A6J6VC49-F1
#
_cell.length_a   1.000
_cell.length_b   1.000
_cell.length_c   1.000
_cell.angle_alpha   90.00
_cell.angle_beta   90.00
_cell.angle_gamma   90.00
#
_symmetry.space_group_name_H-M   'P 1'
#
loop_
_entity.id
_entity.type
_entity.pdbx_description
1 polymer ?
#
loop_
_entity_poly.entity_id
_entity_poly.type
_entity_poly.pdbx_seq_one_letter_code
_entity_poly.pdbx_strand_id
1 'polypeptide(L)'
;MATNPDRASYFPAIEKKYGHPMSYWFAQMKEIADRKYPEQIAFLRENHAFSQAHANALVLYSRGSLSSKRYTTVDQYLAQFDETKQTTVLGIIKTLSTKYPKAEWVIAWNQPMMKYQDQYIFGVTVLKNHILMAPWSTDVLNDFLPRLTGYEVNKKTIKIPVDWKIDAKLLKEMVAARIAEF
;
A
#
# COMPACT_ATOMS: atom_id res chain seq x y z
N MET A 1 -9.79 5.02 -7.39
CA MET A 1 -8.56 5.34 -6.61
C MET A 1 -8.45 4.38 -5.43
N ALA A 2 -7.25 3.99 -5.03
CA ALA A 2 -7.05 3.21 -3.79
C ALA A 2 -7.58 4.00 -2.57
N THR A 3 -8.68 3.54 -1.98
CA THR A 3 -9.25 4.18 -0.79
C THR A 3 -8.61 3.57 0.46
N ASN A 4 -7.94 4.39 1.25
CA ASN A 4 -7.61 4.08 2.65
C ASN A 4 -8.68 4.75 3.52
N PRO A 5 -9.79 4.07 3.85
CA PRO A 5 -10.89 4.71 4.57
C PRO A 5 -10.45 5.17 5.94
N ASP A 6 -10.95 6.34 6.34
CA ASP A 6 -10.95 6.74 7.75
C ASP A 6 -11.70 5.66 8.55
N ARG A 7 -11.17 5.25 9.70
CA ARG A 7 -11.85 4.24 10.53
C ARG A 7 -13.19 4.74 11.06
N ALA A 8 -13.36 6.05 11.25
CA ALA A 8 -14.63 6.65 11.61
C ALA A 8 -15.70 6.53 10.52
N SER A 9 -15.31 6.31 9.25
CA SER A 9 -16.29 6.09 8.17
C SER A 9 -17.13 4.81 8.36
N TYR A 10 -16.68 3.87 9.20
CA TYR A 10 -17.45 2.68 9.57
C TYR A 10 -18.50 2.94 10.65
N PHE A 11 -18.41 4.05 11.40
CA PHE A 11 -19.23 4.29 12.58
C PHE A 11 -20.74 4.30 12.31
N PRO A 12 -21.25 4.98 11.26
CA PRO A 12 -22.67 4.92 10.95
C PRO A 12 -23.17 3.48 10.68
N ALA A 13 -22.33 2.65 10.05
CA ALA A 13 -22.65 1.24 9.80
C ALA A 13 -22.57 0.38 11.06
N ILE A 14 -21.65 0.70 11.97
CA ILE A 14 -21.53 0.05 13.29
C ILE A 14 -22.78 0.35 14.13
N GLU A 15 -23.16 1.61 14.27
CA GLU A 15 -24.34 2.01 15.04
C GLU A 15 -25.62 1.36 14.48
N LYS A 16 -25.80 1.44 13.15
CA LYS A 16 -26.94 0.82 12.47
C LYS A 16 -27.00 -0.70 12.66
N LYS A 17 -25.86 -1.39 12.66
CA LYS A 17 -25.82 -2.86 12.71
C LYS A 17 -25.90 -3.42 14.12
N TYR A 18 -25.29 -2.75 15.10
CA TYR A 18 -25.13 -3.27 16.46
C TYR A 18 -25.99 -2.52 17.50
N GLY A 19 -26.80 -1.55 17.07
CA GLY A 19 -27.91 -1.00 17.85
C GLY A 19 -27.53 -0.06 18.99
N HIS A 20 -26.25 0.30 19.12
CA HIS A 20 -25.77 1.24 20.15
C HIS A 20 -24.96 2.36 19.52
N PRO A 21 -24.99 3.58 20.11
CA PRO A 21 -24.19 4.71 19.64
C PRO A 21 -22.69 4.47 19.86
N MET A 22 -21.84 5.15 19.10
CA MET A 22 -20.38 5.05 19.25
C MET A 22 -19.88 5.39 20.64
N SER A 23 -20.55 6.28 21.37
CA SER A 23 -20.21 6.59 22.77
C SER A 23 -20.25 5.35 23.67
N TYR A 24 -21.22 4.46 23.47
CA TYR A 24 -21.32 3.18 24.17
C TYR A 24 -20.14 2.27 23.79
N TRP A 25 -19.86 2.13 22.49
CA TRP A 25 -18.76 1.29 22.02
C TRP A 25 -17.39 1.78 22.47
N PHE A 26 -17.17 3.10 22.52
CA PHE A 26 -15.95 3.67 23.08
C PHE A 26 -15.84 3.43 24.58
N ALA A 27 -16.94 3.43 25.33
CA ALA A 27 -16.92 3.03 26.73
C ALA A 27 -16.51 1.56 26.88
N GLN A 28 -17.10 0.65 26.08
CA GLN A 28 -16.68 -0.76 26.06
C GLN A 28 -15.20 -0.93 25.75
N MET A 29 -14.67 -0.17 24.79
CA MET A 29 -13.24 -0.21 24.45
C MET A 29 -12.32 0.30 25.57
N LYS A 30 -12.78 1.20 26.45
CA LYS A 30 -12.01 1.67 27.60
C LYS A 30 -11.84 0.59 28.66
N GLU A 31 -12.88 -0.22 28.89
CA GLU A 31 -12.85 -1.33 29.87
C GLU A 31 -11.85 -2.43 29.52
N ILE A 32 -11.46 -2.53 28.25
CA ILE A 32 -10.52 -3.55 27.74
C ILE A 32 -9.26 -2.94 27.12
N ALA A 33 -8.96 -1.68 27.44
CA ALA A 33 -7.87 -0.93 26.81
C ALA A 33 -6.48 -1.54 27.07
N ASP A 34 -6.31 -2.20 28.22
CA ASP A 34 -5.11 -2.91 28.68
C ASP A 34 -4.90 -4.26 27.98
N ARG A 35 -5.95 -4.86 27.42
CA ARG A 35 -5.88 -6.14 26.70
C ARG A 35 -5.09 -6.04 25.40
N LYS A 36 -4.53 -7.16 24.95
CA LYS A 36 -3.83 -7.22 23.66
C LYS A 36 -4.83 -7.05 22.51
N TYR A 37 -4.34 -6.55 21.37
CA TYR A 37 -5.17 -6.33 20.18
C TYR A 37 -6.04 -7.54 19.78
N PRO A 38 -5.52 -8.78 19.73
CA PRO A 38 -6.35 -9.95 19.39
C PRO A 38 -7.49 -10.20 20.38
N GLU A 39 -7.25 -9.95 21.67
CA GLU A 39 -8.24 -10.11 22.75
C GLU A 39 -9.34 -9.05 22.66
N GLN A 40 -8.98 -7.81 22.32
CA GLN A 40 -9.96 -6.74 22.08
C GLN A 40 -10.85 -7.06 20.86
N ILE A 41 -10.27 -7.62 19.81
CA ILE A 41 -11.01 -8.08 18.63
C ILE A 41 -11.95 -9.24 19.00
N ALA A 42 -11.44 -10.24 19.72
CA ALA A 42 -12.23 -11.38 20.17
C ALA A 42 -13.43 -10.93 21.01
N PHE A 43 -13.22 -10.01 21.97
CA PHE A 43 -14.28 -9.44 22.79
C PHE A 43 -15.45 -8.88 21.95
N LEU A 44 -15.16 -8.06 20.94
CA LEU A 44 -16.20 -7.49 20.07
C LEU A 44 -16.89 -8.55 19.20
N ARG A 45 -16.12 -9.51 18.68
CA ARG A 45 -16.64 -10.54 17.77
C ARG A 45 -17.49 -11.57 18.50
N GLU A 46 -17.04 -12.03 19.65
CA GLU A 46 -17.66 -13.13 20.39
C GLU A 46 -18.83 -12.63 21.24
N ASN A 47 -18.70 -11.48 21.91
CA ASN A 47 -19.74 -10.97 22.81
C ASN A 47 -20.75 -10.05 22.12
N HIS A 48 -20.35 -9.40 21.02
CA HIS A 48 -21.19 -8.41 20.33
C HIS A 48 -21.40 -8.72 18.84
N ALA A 49 -21.00 -9.92 18.39
CA ALA A 49 -21.17 -10.40 17.02
C ALA A 49 -20.58 -9.47 15.93
N PHE A 50 -19.53 -8.70 16.27
CA PHE A 50 -18.92 -7.80 15.30
C PHE A 50 -18.30 -8.57 14.12
N SER A 51 -18.39 -7.99 12.93
CA SER A 51 -17.57 -8.39 11.80
C SER A 51 -16.09 -8.03 12.05
N GLN A 52 -15.16 -8.73 11.39
CA GLN A 52 -13.73 -8.41 11.49
C GLN A 52 -13.45 -6.95 11.14
N ALA A 53 -14.06 -6.44 10.07
CA ALA A 53 -13.82 -5.08 9.59
C ALA A 53 -14.30 -4.03 10.60
N HIS A 54 -15.50 -4.21 11.18
CA HIS A 54 -16.04 -3.28 12.17
C HIS A 54 -15.24 -3.34 13.48
N ALA A 55 -14.86 -4.54 13.93
CA ALA A 55 -14.03 -4.71 15.13
C ALA A 55 -12.66 -4.04 14.95
N ASN A 56 -12.00 -4.29 13.81
CA ASN A 56 -10.72 -3.65 13.48
C ASN A 56 -10.84 -2.11 13.45
N ALA A 57 -11.92 -1.57 12.86
CA ALA A 57 -12.14 -0.13 12.77
C ALA A 57 -12.26 0.50 14.17
N LEU A 58 -13.13 -0.05 15.02
CA LEU A 58 -13.36 0.43 16.39
C LEU A 58 -12.11 0.30 17.26
N VAL A 59 -11.50 -0.90 17.32
CA VAL A 59 -10.32 -1.15 18.17
C VAL A 59 -9.17 -0.23 17.80
N LEU A 60 -8.84 -0.12 16.50
CA LEU A 60 -7.71 0.69 16.07
C LEU A 60 -7.98 2.18 16.27
N TYR A 61 -9.22 2.64 16.08
CA TYR A 61 -9.59 4.02 16.38
C TYR A 61 -9.43 4.33 17.87
N SER A 62 -9.94 3.47 18.75
CA SER A 62 -9.79 3.62 20.21
C SER A 62 -8.34 3.58 20.69
N ARG A 63 -7.44 2.99 19.91
CA ARG A 63 -5.98 2.97 20.14
C ARG A 63 -5.24 4.15 19.50
N GLY A 64 -5.96 5.16 18.99
CA GLY A 64 -5.39 6.36 18.38
C GLY A 64 -5.00 6.21 16.91
N SER A 65 -5.24 5.06 16.28
CA SER A 65 -5.02 4.89 14.84
C SER A 65 -6.27 5.30 14.08
N LEU A 66 -6.33 6.54 13.59
CA LEU A 66 -7.53 7.09 12.94
C LEU A 66 -7.69 6.62 11.47
N SER A 67 -6.60 6.46 10.73
CA SER A 67 -6.63 6.00 9.33
C SER A 67 -5.69 4.82 9.07
N SER A 68 -6.03 3.97 8.10
CA SER A 68 -5.11 2.97 7.57
C SER A 68 -4.00 3.58 6.70
N LYS A 69 -4.13 4.87 6.34
CA LYS A 69 -3.11 5.64 5.63
C LYS A 69 -1.93 5.93 6.56
N ARG A 70 -0.76 5.42 6.20
CA ARG A 70 0.51 5.58 6.92
C ARG A 70 1.39 6.65 6.32
N TYR A 71 1.32 6.82 5.00
CA TYR A 71 2.16 7.75 4.26
C TYR A 71 1.30 8.57 3.30
N THR A 72 1.68 9.83 3.13
CA THR A 72 1.08 10.73 2.13
C THR A 72 2.05 11.02 0.99
N THR A 73 3.35 11.01 1.25
CA THR A 73 4.40 11.22 0.25
C THR A 73 5.33 10.02 0.18
N VAL A 74 6.08 9.93 -0.92
CA VAL A 74 7.13 8.90 -1.06
C VAL A 74 8.23 9.10 -0.02
N ASP A 75 8.60 10.34 0.29
CA ASP A 75 9.63 10.62 1.30
C ASP A 75 9.23 10.09 2.69
N GLN A 76 7.96 10.27 3.08
CA GLN A 76 7.44 9.69 4.33
C GLN A 76 7.48 8.16 4.32
N TYR A 77 7.15 7.54 3.18
CA TYR A 77 7.25 6.10 3.01
C TYR A 77 8.70 5.62 3.13
N LEU A 78 9.65 6.37 2.58
CA LEU A 78 11.06 6.02 2.51
C LEU A 78 11.83 6.23 3.82
N ALA A 79 11.38 7.16 4.67
CA ALA A 79 12.05 7.53 5.92
C ALA A 79 12.31 6.36 6.90
N GLN A 80 11.59 5.24 6.76
CA GLN A 80 11.77 4.05 7.59
C GLN A 80 12.88 3.09 7.10
N PHE A 81 13.39 3.30 5.89
CA PHE A 81 14.37 2.40 5.25
C PHE A 81 15.78 2.97 5.31
N ASP A 82 16.79 2.11 5.18
CA ASP A 82 18.19 2.53 5.08
C ASP A 82 18.48 3.28 3.77
N GLU A 83 19.62 3.99 3.75
CA GLU A 83 20.05 4.85 2.64
C GLU A 83 20.19 4.08 1.31
N THR A 84 20.56 2.80 1.34
CA THR A 84 20.71 1.99 0.13
C THR A 84 19.34 1.82 -0.55
N LYS A 85 18.33 1.39 0.22
CA LYS A 85 16.96 1.24 -0.28
C LYS A 85 16.39 2.58 -0.74
N GLN A 86 16.61 3.65 0.02
CA GLN A 86 16.15 4.99 -0.36
C GLN A 86 16.75 5.43 -1.71
N THR A 87 18.07 5.29 -1.86
CA THR A 87 18.80 5.65 -3.08
C THR A 87 18.29 4.88 -4.30
N THR A 88 18.09 3.57 -4.17
CA THR A 88 17.58 2.76 -5.29
C THR A 88 16.15 3.17 -5.68
N VAL A 89 15.24 3.35 -4.71
CA VAL A 89 13.86 3.78 -5.03
C VAL A 89 13.82 5.18 -5.63
N LEU A 90 14.57 6.14 -5.09
CA LEU A 90 14.67 7.49 -5.64
C LEU A 90 15.28 7.49 -7.04
N GLY A 91 16.25 6.60 -7.31
CA GLY A 91 16.81 6.38 -8.64
C GLY A 91 15.77 5.91 -9.66
N ILE A 92 14.91 4.96 -9.28
CA ILE A 92 13.78 4.50 -10.11
C ILE A 92 12.82 5.66 -10.39
N ILE A 93 12.39 6.36 -9.34
CA ILE A 93 11.43 7.47 -9.43
C ILE A 93 11.98 8.57 -10.32
N LYS A 94 13.22 9.01 -10.10
CA LYS A 94 13.88 10.03 -10.92
C LYS A 94 13.92 9.60 -12.38
N THR A 95 14.34 8.36 -12.66
CA THR A 95 14.45 7.83 -14.03
C THR A 95 13.12 7.88 -14.78
N LEU A 96 12.03 7.47 -14.12
CA LEU A 96 10.70 7.42 -14.71
C LEU A 96 10.07 8.82 -14.80
N SER A 97 10.19 9.65 -13.76
CA SER A 97 9.65 11.02 -13.76
C SER A 97 10.33 11.91 -14.80
N THR A 98 11.63 11.75 -15.05
CA THR A 98 12.32 12.47 -16.14
C THR A 98 11.77 12.10 -17.52
N LYS A 99 11.42 10.82 -17.76
CA LYS A 99 10.93 10.36 -19.06
C LYS A 99 9.43 10.61 -19.25
N TYR A 100 8.65 10.55 -18.18
CA TYR A 100 7.19 10.65 -18.20
C TYR A 100 6.72 11.78 -17.28
N PRO A 101 6.98 13.05 -17.61
CA PRO A 101 6.65 14.19 -16.73
C PRO A 101 5.15 14.40 -16.51
N LYS A 102 4.30 13.78 -17.33
CA LYS A 102 2.83 13.79 -17.19
C LYS A 102 2.31 12.69 -16.25
N ALA A 103 3.17 11.79 -15.80
CA ALA A 103 2.81 10.77 -14.84
C ALA A 103 3.10 11.25 -13.42
N GLU A 104 2.28 10.82 -12.48
CA GLU A 104 2.31 11.27 -11.09
C GLU A 104 2.66 10.11 -10.16
N TRP A 105 3.56 10.35 -9.20
CA TRP A 105 3.79 9.42 -8.10
C TRP A 105 2.86 9.71 -6.94
N VAL A 106 2.07 8.72 -6.55
CA VAL A 106 1.12 8.77 -5.45
C VAL A 106 1.40 7.66 -4.45
N ILE A 107 0.90 7.81 -3.22
CA ILE A 107 0.81 6.69 -2.27
C ILE A 107 -0.54 6.00 -2.41
N ALA A 108 -0.53 4.72 -2.81
CA ALA A 108 -1.71 3.87 -2.88
C ALA A 108 -1.44 2.57 -2.11
N TRP A 109 -2.39 2.17 -1.25
CA TRP A 109 -2.21 1.04 -0.31
C TRP A 109 -0.91 1.13 0.51
N ASN A 110 -0.50 2.35 0.88
CA ASN A 110 0.76 2.66 1.58
C ASN A 110 2.03 2.28 0.80
N GLN A 111 1.96 2.20 -0.53
CA GLN A 111 3.09 1.96 -1.42
C GLN A 111 3.21 3.08 -2.47
N PRO A 112 4.43 3.44 -2.91
CA PRO A 112 4.65 4.29 -4.07
C PRO A 112 4.10 3.67 -5.36
N MET A 113 3.20 4.38 -6.02
CA MET A 113 2.61 3.99 -7.31
C MET A 113 2.68 5.17 -8.28
N MET A 114 2.98 4.87 -9.53
CA MET A 114 2.99 5.82 -10.63
C MET A 114 1.67 5.71 -11.40
N LYS A 115 1.02 6.86 -11.60
CA LYS A 115 -0.23 7.00 -12.35
C LYS A 115 -0.02 7.76 -13.65
N TYR A 116 -0.76 7.39 -14.68
CA TYR A 116 -0.89 8.16 -15.91
C TYR A 116 -2.33 8.06 -16.41
N GLN A 117 -2.97 9.21 -16.70
CA GLN A 117 -4.39 9.27 -17.12
C GLN A 117 -5.32 8.43 -16.22
N ASP A 118 -5.16 8.59 -14.91
CA ASP A 118 -5.86 7.84 -13.86
C ASP A 118 -5.60 6.32 -13.75
N GLN A 119 -4.81 5.74 -14.64
CA GLN A 119 -4.38 4.34 -14.58
C GLN A 119 -3.10 4.18 -13.76
N TYR A 120 -3.00 3.10 -12.99
CA TYR A 120 -1.73 2.69 -12.40
C TYR A 120 -0.86 2.01 -13.47
N ILE A 121 0.36 2.51 -13.63
CA ILE A 121 1.29 2.09 -14.69
C ILE A 121 2.60 1.52 -14.15
N PHE A 122 2.96 1.85 -12.92
CA PHE A 122 4.15 1.30 -12.27
C PHE A 122 4.01 1.36 -10.75
N GLY A 123 4.70 0.50 -10.03
CA GLY A 123 4.70 0.48 -8.58
C GLY A 123 6.02 -0.01 -8.01
N VAL A 124 6.37 0.46 -6.82
CA VAL A 124 7.55 0.03 -6.09
C VAL A 124 7.15 -0.36 -4.67
N THR A 125 7.68 -1.48 -4.17
CA THR A 125 7.47 -1.92 -2.78
C THR A 125 8.78 -2.39 -2.19
N VAL A 126 9.20 -1.77 -1.10
CA VAL A 126 10.42 -2.10 -0.38
C VAL A 126 10.11 -3.19 0.65
N LEU A 127 10.88 -4.27 0.60
CA LEU A 127 10.85 -5.37 1.57
C LEU A 127 12.21 -5.50 2.27
N LYS A 128 12.31 -6.41 3.25
CA LYS A 128 13.50 -6.55 4.10
C LYS A 128 14.80 -6.71 3.30
N ASN A 129 14.79 -7.61 2.31
CA ASN A 129 15.99 -8.04 1.58
C ASN A 129 15.95 -7.69 0.08
N HIS A 130 14.86 -7.10 -0.42
CA HIS A 130 14.68 -6.84 -1.85
C HIS A 130 13.63 -5.76 -2.06
N ILE A 131 13.53 -5.27 -3.30
CA ILE A 131 12.49 -4.35 -3.75
C ILE A 131 11.68 -5.08 -4.82
N LEU A 132 10.36 -4.87 -4.81
CA LEU A 132 9.47 -5.33 -5.87
C LEU A 132 9.13 -4.16 -6.79
N MET A 133 9.26 -4.39 -8.10
CA MET A 133 8.75 -3.53 -9.14
C MET A 133 7.50 -4.15 -9.75
N ALA A 134 6.47 -3.36 -10.00
CA ALA A 134 5.20 -3.83 -10.55
C ALA A 134 4.82 -3.02 -11.81
N PRO A 135 4.79 -3.62 -13.02
CA PRO A 135 4.42 -2.92 -14.25
C PRO A 135 2.90 -2.74 -14.42
N TRP A 136 2.08 -3.28 -13.53
CA TRP A 136 0.61 -3.17 -13.57
C TRP A 136 -0.08 -3.71 -14.84
N SER A 137 0.64 -4.47 -15.67
CA SER A 137 0.08 -5.34 -16.72
C SER A 137 0.83 -6.68 -16.70
N THR A 138 0.07 -7.78 -16.73
CA THR A 138 0.65 -9.12 -16.84
C THR A 138 1.14 -9.39 -18.26
N ASP A 139 0.51 -8.81 -19.27
CA ASP A 139 0.92 -8.97 -20.67
C ASP A 139 2.25 -8.25 -20.91
N VAL A 140 2.38 -7.00 -20.44
CA VAL A 140 3.68 -6.28 -20.45
C VAL A 140 4.75 -7.04 -19.66
N LEU A 141 4.40 -7.64 -18.52
CA LEU A 141 5.38 -8.44 -17.77
C LEU A 141 5.85 -9.66 -18.58
N ASN A 142 4.92 -10.35 -19.25
CA ASN A 142 5.20 -11.52 -20.08
C ASN A 142 6.10 -11.18 -21.27
N ASP A 143 5.83 -10.07 -21.96
CA ASP A 143 6.63 -9.59 -23.10
C ASP A 143 8.07 -9.26 -22.71
N PHE A 144 8.28 -8.87 -21.44
CA PHE A 144 9.60 -8.52 -20.91
C PHE A 144 10.35 -9.70 -20.30
N LEU A 145 9.73 -10.88 -20.13
CA LEU A 145 10.39 -12.07 -19.55
C LEU A 145 11.75 -12.42 -20.18
N PRO A 146 11.94 -12.38 -21.52
CA PRO A 146 13.24 -12.68 -22.13
C PRO A 146 14.36 -11.75 -21.68
N ARG A 147 14.03 -10.55 -21.18
CA ARG A 147 14.97 -9.54 -20.70
C ARG A 147 15.17 -9.58 -19.18
N LEU A 148 14.39 -10.41 -18.49
CA LEU A 148 14.36 -10.52 -17.02
C LEU A 148 15.03 -11.80 -16.50
N THR A 149 15.82 -12.49 -17.33
CA THR A 149 16.44 -13.80 -17.01
C THR A 149 17.34 -13.79 -15.77
N GLY A 150 17.86 -12.62 -15.36
CA GLY A 150 18.64 -12.45 -14.14
C GLY A 150 17.83 -12.08 -12.88
N TYR A 151 16.50 -12.00 -12.99
CA TYR A 151 15.62 -11.59 -11.89
C TYR A 151 14.64 -12.70 -11.52
N GLU A 152 14.24 -12.71 -10.25
CA GLU A 152 13.10 -13.51 -9.80
C GLU A 152 11.81 -12.78 -10.17
N VAL A 153 10.98 -13.41 -11.02
CA VAL A 153 9.73 -12.83 -11.51
C VAL A 153 8.55 -13.58 -10.91
N ASN A 154 7.71 -12.86 -10.17
CA ASN A 154 6.43 -13.33 -9.66
C ASN A 154 5.31 -13.01 -10.67
N LYS A 155 4.11 -13.52 -10.42
CA LYS A 155 2.92 -13.32 -11.29
C LYS A 155 2.65 -11.86 -11.70
N LYS A 156 3.01 -10.87 -10.87
CA LYS A 156 2.74 -9.45 -11.10
C LYS A 156 3.92 -8.52 -10.81
N THR A 157 5.05 -9.06 -10.36
CA THR A 157 6.14 -8.24 -9.82
C THR A 157 7.49 -8.84 -10.15
N ILE A 158 8.47 -7.98 -10.28
CA ILE A 158 9.88 -8.34 -10.50
C ILE A 158 10.61 -8.02 -9.20
N LYS A 159 11.35 -8.99 -8.67
CA LYS A 159 12.18 -8.82 -7.49
C LYS A 159 13.58 -8.38 -7.91
N ILE A 160 14.00 -7.23 -7.39
CA ILE A 160 15.33 -6.65 -7.59
C ILE A 160 16.07 -6.55 -6.25
N PRO A 161 17.40 -6.61 -6.25
CA PRO A 161 18.18 -6.41 -5.03
C PRO A 161 18.03 -4.98 -4.49
N VAL A 162 18.32 -4.79 -3.20
CA VAL A 162 18.13 -3.48 -2.53
C VAL A 162 19.09 -2.39 -3.02
N ASP A 163 20.25 -2.81 -3.55
CA ASP A 163 21.32 -1.99 -4.14
C ASP A 163 21.29 -2.07 -5.68
N TRP A 164 20.13 -2.37 -6.26
CA TRP A 164 20.00 -2.59 -7.70
C TRP A 164 20.55 -1.42 -8.53
N LYS A 165 21.46 -1.76 -9.45
CA LYS A 165 21.94 -0.83 -10.46
C LYS A 165 20.82 -0.54 -11.44
N ILE A 166 20.35 0.71 -11.44
CA ILE A 166 19.18 1.14 -12.22
C ILE A 166 19.39 0.84 -13.72
N ASP A 167 18.64 -0.13 -14.24
CA ASP A 167 18.49 -0.32 -15.67
C ASP A 167 17.45 0.66 -16.21
N ALA A 168 17.92 1.86 -16.55
CA ALA A 168 17.06 2.92 -17.04
C ALA A 168 16.37 2.57 -18.37
N LYS A 169 16.97 1.69 -19.19
CA LYS A 169 16.37 1.28 -20.46
C LYS A 169 15.20 0.34 -20.20
N LEU A 170 15.39 -0.68 -19.35
CA LEU A 170 14.34 -1.61 -18.95
C LEU A 170 13.14 -0.88 -18.34
N LEU A 171 13.37 0.02 -17.38
CA LEU A 171 12.30 0.79 -16.72
C LEU A 171 11.47 1.61 -17.71
N LYS A 172 12.15 2.38 -18.57
CA LYS A 172 11.46 3.25 -19.54
C LYS A 172 10.68 2.42 -20.55
N GLU A 173 11.27 1.39 -21.12
CA GLU A 173 10.60 0.58 -22.13
C GLU A 173 9.40 -0.18 -21.53
N MET A 174 9.50 -0.66 -20.29
CA MET A 174 8.40 -1.33 -19.60
C MET A 174 7.24 -0.38 -19.32
N VAL A 175 7.52 0.84 -18.85
CA VAL A 175 6.48 1.85 -18.65
C VAL A 175 5.91 2.35 -19.97
N ALA A 176 6.72 2.46 -21.03
CA ALA A 176 6.23 2.79 -22.37
C ALA A 176 5.24 1.73 -22.88
N ALA A 177 5.57 0.46 -22.73
CA ALA A 177 4.69 -0.64 -23.12
C ALA A 177 3.37 -0.61 -22.34
N ARG A 178 3.43 -0.36 -21.02
CA ARG A 178 2.22 -0.20 -20.20
C ARG A 178 1.37 1.00 -20.61
N ILE A 179 1.98 2.11 -21.00
CA ILE A 179 1.25 3.28 -21.49
C ILE A 179 0.61 3.00 -22.85
N ALA A 180 1.24 2.20 -23.71
CA ALA A 180 0.74 1.90 -25.06
C ALA A 180 -0.48 0.95 -25.08
N GLU A 181 -0.85 0.36 -23.95
CA GLU A 181 -2.07 -0.46 -23.82
C GLU A 181 -3.37 0.38 -23.82
N PHE A 182 -3.28 1.71 -23.80
CA PHE A 182 -4.40 2.66 -23.84
C PHE A 182 -4.04 3.95 -24.60
#